data_AF-A0AB34HWQ2-F1
#
_entry.id   AF-A0AB34HWQ2-F1
#
_cell.length_a   1.000
_cell.length_b   1.000
_cell.length_c   1.000
_cell.angle_alpha   90.00
_cell.angle_beta   90.00
_cell.angle_gamma   90.00
#
_symmetry.space_group_name_H-M   'P 1'
#
loop_
_entity.id
_entity.type
_entity.pdbx_description
1 polymer ?
#
loop_
_entity_poly.entity_id
_entity_poly.type
_entity_poly.pdbx_seq_one_letter_code
_entity_poly.pdbx_strand_id
1 'polypeptide(L)'
;MVSFQEEAEVGSLLVEIEEITKQVGRNVRVMACAQMLVKSNHLSDKIIVLPGKIEEISLPEAVDVIISEPMGYMLFNERMLESYLHSKKWLKANGMMFPTFGDIHLAPFSDEQLYMEHHSRANFW
;
A
#
# COMPACT_ATOMS: atom_id res chain seq x y z
N MET A 1 -15.46 -1.96 9.93
CA MET A 1 -15.23 -3.42 9.76
C MET A 1 -14.87 -3.60 8.29
N VAL A 2 -13.57 -3.68 7.98
CA VAL A 2 -13.14 -3.91 6.59
C VAL A 2 -12.95 -5.42 6.45
N SER A 3 -13.79 -6.04 5.64
CA SER A 3 -13.72 -7.46 5.29
C SER A 3 -13.18 -7.58 3.88
N PHE A 4 -12.02 -8.22 3.73
CA PHE A 4 -11.45 -8.58 2.43
C PHE A 4 -11.72 -10.07 2.17
N GLN A 5 -12.47 -10.39 1.12
CA GLN A 5 -12.63 -11.74 0.57
C GLN A 5 -12.39 -11.67 -0.93
N GLU A 6 -11.29 -12.24 -1.41
CA GLU A 6 -11.22 -13.18 -2.55
C GLU A 6 -9.77 -13.60 -2.79
N GLU A 7 -9.52 -14.90 -2.82
CA GLU A 7 -8.26 -15.50 -3.27
C GLU A 7 -8.30 -15.63 -4.79
N ALA A 8 -7.43 -14.89 -5.48
CA ALA A 8 -7.24 -15.03 -6.92
C ALA A 8 -6.01 -15.92 -7.22
N GLU A 9 -6.23 -17.05 -7.89
CA GLU A 9 -5.16 -17.84 -8.52
C GLU A 9 -4.67 -17.10 -9.77
N VAL A 10 -3.46 -16.51 -9.75
CA VAL A 10 -2.89 -15.83 -10.93
C VAL A 10 -1.43 -16.27 -11.14
N GLY A 11 -1.16 -16.77 -12.35
CA GLY A 11 0.18 -17.10 -12.83
C GLY A 11 1.10 -15.87 -12.87
N SER A 12 2.39 -16.09 -12.57
CA SER A 12 3.43 -15.06 -12.43
C SER A 12 2.97 -13.84 -11.61
N LEU A 13 2.70 -14.08 -10.33
CA LEU A 13 2.45 -13.01 -9.36
C LEU A 13 3.74 -12.20 -9.16
N LEU A 14 3.77 -10.96 -9.63
CA LEU A 14 4.55 -9.93 -8.92
C LEU A 14 3.82 -9.71 -7.59
N VAL A 15 4.21 -10.45 -6.55
CA VAL A 15 3.91 -10.07 -5.16
C VAL A 15 4.67 -8.77 -4.93
N GLU A 16 4.04 -7.64 -5.19
CA GLU A 16 4.53 -6.36 -4.71
C GLU A 16 4.40 -6.39 -3.19
N ILE A 17 5.54 -6.61 -2.53
CA ILE A 17 5.75 -6.21 -1.13
C ILE A 17 5.83 -4.68 -1.15
N GLU A 18 4.73 -4.00 -1.44
CA GLU A 18 4.59 -2.57 -1.16
C GLU A 18 4.10 -2.41 0.27
N GLU A 19 5.06 -2.44 1.19
CA GLU A 19 4.96 -1.77 2.48
C GLU A 19 6.21 -0.92 2.73
N ILE A 20 6.77 -0.30 1.67
CA ILE A 20 8.10 0.33 1.76
C ILE A 20 8.27 1.56 0.87
N THR A 21 7.30 2.47 0.80
CA THR A 21 7.50 3.67 -0.02
C THR A 21 6.72 4.90 0.44
N LYS A 22 6.90 5.37 1.69
CA LYS A 22 6.98 6.83 1.91
C LYS A 22 7.57 7.43 3.19
N GLN A 23 7.77 6.74 4.30
CA GLN A 23 8.42 7.40 5.45
C GLN A 23 9.95 7.24 5.44
N VAL A 24 10.62 8.26 4.89
CA VAL A 24 12.02 8.61 5.13
C VAL A 24 13.07 7.67 4.49
N GLY A 25 13.66 8.15 3.39
CA GLY A 25 15.01 7.82 2.91
C GLY A 25 15.47 6.36 2.96
N ARG A 26 15.58 5.71 1.78
CA ARG A 26 16.42 4.52 1.56
C ARG A 26 16.34 3.50 2.72
N ASN A 27 15.19 2.87 2.94
CA ASN A 27 15.14 1.79 3.92
C ASN A 27 15.71 0.50 3.31
N VAL A 28 17.03 0.52 3.04
CA VAL A 28 17.83 -0.57 2.44
C VAL A 28 17.60 -1.89 3.17
N ARG A 29 17.29 -1.82 4.47
CA ARG A 29 17.02 -2.98 5.31
C ARG A 29 15.78 -3.73 4.88
N VAL A 30 14.69 -3.04 4.55
CA VAL A 30 13.44 -3.74 4.23
C VAL A 30 13.52 -4.41 2.86
N MET A 31 14.17 -3.75 1.88
CA MET A 31 14.50 -4.37 0.60
C MET A 31 15.41 -5.59 0.77
N ALA A 32 16.43 -5.50 1.64
CA ALA A 32 17.30 -6.63 1.95
C ALA A 32 16.54 -7.77 2.64
N CYS A 33 15.63 -7.47 3.57
CA CYS A 33 14.75 -8.45 4.20
C CYS A 33 13.84 -9.13 3.17
N ALA A 34 13.20 -8.37 2.27
CA ALA A 34 12.38 -8.91 1.19
C ALA A 34 13.21 -9.85 0.29
N GLN A 35 14.41 -9.44 -0.12
CA GLN A 35 15.31 -10.30 -0.89
C GLN A 35 15.73 -11.57 -0.14
N MET A 36 15.99 -11.48 1.17
CA MET A 36 16.30 -12.65 2.00
C MET A 36 15.10 -13.60 2.06
N LEU A 37 13.88 -13.08 2.24
CA LEU A 37 12.65 -13.88 2.28
C LEU A 37 12.38 -14.57 0.93
N VAL A 38 12.56 -13.87 -0.18
CA VAL A 38 12.40 -14.45 -1.52
C VAL A 38 13.39 -15.61 -1.73
N LYS A 39 14.64 -15.44 -1.30
CA LYS A 39 15.67 -16.48 -1.39
C LYS A 39 15.37 -17.66 -0.47
N SER A 40 15.01 -17.42 0.79
CA SER A 40 14.73 -18.47 1.77
C SER A 40 13.50 -19.31 1.40
N ASN A 41 12.56 -18.72 0.65
CA ASN A 41 11.37 -19.40 0.17
C ASN A 41 11.52 -20.03 -1.23
N HIS A 42 12.72 -19.97 -1.83
CA HIS A 42 12.99 -20.53 -3.16
C HIS A 42 12.11 -19.93 -4.28
N LEU A 43 11.80 -18.63 -4.19
CA LEU A 43 10.95 -17.91 -5.15
C LEU A 43 11.74 -16.93 -6.04
N SER A 44 13.06 -17.06 -6.10
CA SER A 44 13.93 -16.10 -6.82
C SER A 44 13.73 -16.09 -8.33
N ASP A 45 13.10 -17.13 -8.89
CA ASP A 45 12.69 -17.23 -10.30
C ASP A 45 11.34 -16.54 -10.58
N LYS A 46 10.57 -16.23 -9.54
CA LYS A 46 9.21 -15.67 -9.65
C LYS A 46 9.09 -14.25 -9.12
N ILE A 47 9.80 -13.91 -8.04
CA ILE A 47 9.71 -12.62 -7.37
C ILE A 47 11.01 -11.85 -7.56
N ILE A 48 10.90 -10.68 -8.20
CA ILE A 48 12.02 -9.76 -8.43
C ILE A 48 11.82 -8.54 -7.53
N VAL A 49 12.76 -8.30 -6.62
CA VAL A 49 12.73 -7.12 -5.74
C VAL A 49 13.47 -5.97 -6.42
N LEU A 50 12.73 -4.95 -6.85
CA LEU A 50 13.28 -3.77 -7.50
C LEU A 50 13.46 -2.62 -6.49
N PRO A 51 14.69 -2.12 -6.28
CA PRO A 51 14.92 -1.02 -5.38
C PRO A 51 14.60 0.33 -6.04
N GLY A 52 13.75 1.13 -5.40
CA GLY A 52 13.49 2.49 -5.84
C GLY A 52 12.07 2.93 -5.55
N LYS A 53 11.74 4.16 -5.96
CA LYS A 53 10.37 4.64 -5.94
C LYS A 53 9.66 4.24 -7.23
N ILE A 54 8.37 3.95 -7.13
CA ILE A 54 7.52 3.61 -8.28
C ILE A 54 7.48 4.73 -9.33
N GLU A 55 7.78 5.96 -8.97
CA GLU A 55 7.88 7.06 -9.92
C GLU A 55 9.17 7.03 -10.76
N GLU A 56 10.24 6.44 -10.23
CA GLU A 56 11.62 6.52 -10.73
C GLU A 56 12.10 5.21 -11.38
N ILE A 57 11.50 4.06 -11.04
CA ILE A 57 11.88 2.76 -11.62
C ILE A 57 11.32 2.57 -13.04
N SER A 58 11.87 1.59 -13.76
CA SER A 58 11.33 1.05 -15.01
C SER A 58 11.06 -0.44 -14.87
N LEU A 59 9.94 -0.89 -15.44
CA LEU A 59 9.62 -2.31 -15.59
C LEU A 59 9.93 -2.76 -17.01
N PRO A 60 10.42 -4.00 -17.20
CA PRO A 60 10.72 -4.54 -18.52
C PRO A 60 9.46 -4.80 -19.36
N GLU A 61 8.32 -5.02 -18.71
CA GLU A 61 7.03 -5.30 -19.35
C GLU A 61 5.86 -4.70 -18.57
N ALA A 62 4.69 -4.64 -19.22
CA ALA A 62 3.43 -4.27 -18.58
C ALA A 62 2.88 -5.44 -17.75
N VAL A 63 2.17 -5.14 -16.67
CA VAL A 63 1.66 -6.11 -15.70
C VAL A 63 0.16 -6.35 -15.87
N ASP A 64 -0.29 -7.57 -15.53
CA ASP A 64 -1.71 -7.95 -15.53
C ASP A 64 -2.43 -7.46 -14.27
N VAL A 65 -1.73 -7.41 -13.13
CA VAL A 65 -2.29 -7.03 -11.84
C VAL A 65 -1.31 -6.16 -11.07
N ILE A 66 -1.81 -5.11 -10.42
CA ILE A 66 -1.07 -4.31 -9.42
C ILE A 66 -1.71 -4.55 -8.06
N ILE A 67 -0.88 -4.83 -7.05
CA ILE A 67 -1.34 -5.14 -5.69
C ILE A 67 -0.59 -4.23 -4.71
N SER A 68 -1.31 -3.53 -3.84
CA SER A 68 -0.67 -2.67 -2.83
C SER A 68 -1.56 -2.53 -1.60
N GLU A 69 -0.98 -2.07 -0.51
CA GLU A 69 -1.69 -1.60 0.69
C GLU A 69 -1.48 -0.07 0.80
N PRO A 70 -2.30 0.76 0.12
CA PRO A 70 -2.06 2.20 0.07
C PRO A 70 -2.88 3.00 1.09
N MET A 71 -3.55 2.36 2.05
CA MET A 71 -4.63 2.97 2.83
C MET A 71 -4.13 3.51 4.17
N GLY A 72 -4.11 4.83 4.33
CA GLY A 72 -3.79 5.47 5.62
C GLY A 72 -5.03 5.73 6.50
N TYR A 73 -4.83 6.45 7.60
CA TYR A 73 -5.95 7.04 8.37
C TYR A 73 -6.92 7.80 7.45
N MET A 74 -8.22 7.54 7.61
CA MET A 74 -9.28 8.05 6.73
C MET A 74 -8.99 7.82 5.24
N LEU A 75 -8.37 6.68 4.91
CA LEU A 75 -7.96 6.23 3.58
C LEU A 75 -6.83 7.04 2.92
N PHE A 76 -6.79 8.36 3.10
CA PHE A 76 -5.90 9.25 2.36
C PHE A 76 -4.60 9.64 3.09
N ASN A 77 -4.47 9.38 4.38
CA ASN A 77 -3.26 9.73 5.10
C ASN A 77 -2.03 9.07 4.44
N GLU A 78 -0.86 9.68 4.61
CA GLU A 78 0.43 9.22 4.05
C GLU A 78 0.61 9.30 2.52
N ARG A 79 -0.42 9.71 1.77
CA ARG A 79 -0.33 9.98 0.32
C ARG A 79 0.22 8.79 -0.49
N MET A 80 -0.01 7.55 -0.04
CA MET A 80 0.41 6.34 -0.76
C MET A 80 -0.47 6.04 -1.97
N LEU A 81 -1.75 6.44 -1.93
CA LEU A 81 -2.67 6.34 -3.07
C LEU A 81 -2.15 7.02 -4.34
N GLU A 82 -1.34 8.08 -4.24
CA GLU A 82 -0.75 8.75 -5.40
C GLU A 82 0.23 7.84 -6.14
N SER A 83 1.09 7.15 -5.39
CA SER A 83 2.09 6.21 -5.92
C SER A 83 1.40 4.96 -6.48
N TYR A 84 0.35 4.48 -5.80
CA TYR A 84 -0.50 3.40 -6.28
C TYR A 84 -1.25 3.73 -7.57
N LEU A 85 -1.74 4.96 -7.73
CA LEU A 85 -2.35 5.39 -8.99
C LEU A 85 -1.31 5.62 -10.09
N HIS A 86 -0.09 6.07 -9.74
CA HIS A 86 1.00 6.27 -10.70
C HIS A 86 1.49 4.97 -11.32
N SER A 87 1.43 3.85 -10.58
CA SER A 87 1.83 2.54 -11.11
C SER A 87 0.94 2.03 -12.25
N LYS A 88 -0.27 2.59 -12.43
CA LYS A 88 -1.17 2.30 -13.58
C LYS A 88 -0.50 2.48 -14.94
N LYS A 89 0.58 3.28 -15.06
CA LYS A 89 1.33 3.41 -16.33
C LYS A 89 1.91 2.09 -16.83
N TRP A 90 2.04 1.08 -15.96
CA TRP A 90 2.47 -0.27 -16.32
C TRP A 90 1.34 -1.28 -16.40
N LEU A 91 0.10 -0.90 -16.08
CA LEU A 91 -1.03 -1.81 -16.14
C LEU A 91 -1.45 -2.01 -17.61
N LYS A 92 -1.66 -3.27 -18.00
CA LYS A 92 -2.27 -3.60 -19.31
C LYS A 92 -3.69 -3.03 -19.40
N ALA A 93 -4.21 -2.86 -20.62
CA ALA A 93 -5.53 -2.27 -20.86
C ALA A 93 -6.69 -3.02 -20.17
N ASN A 94 -6.55 -4.34 -20.01
CA ASN A 94 -7.48 -5.22 -19.30
C ASN A 94 -6.96 -5.67 -17.92
N GLY A 95 -5.96 -4.98 -17.39
CA GLY A 95 -5.34 -5.32 -16.11
C GLY A 95 -6.22 -4.94 -14.92
N MET A 96 -5.94 -5.54 -13.77
CA MET A 96 -6.68 -5.35 -12.52
C MET A 96 -5.83 -4.67 -11.46
N MET A 97 -6.49 -4.06 -10.48
CA MET A 97 -5.85 -3.45 -9.33
C MET A 97 -6.50 -3.94 -8.05
N PHE A 98 -5.68 -4.34 -7.08
CA PHE A 98 -6.12 -4.73 -5.74
C PHE A 98 -5.45 -3.84 -4.68
N PRO A 99 -6.22 -3.12 -3.84
CA PRO A 99 -7.68 -2.99 -3.85
C PRO A 99 -8.22 -2.19 -5.05
N THR A 100 -9.39 -2.59 -5.58
CA THR A 100 -10.02 -1.91 -6.73
C THR A 100 -10.84 -0.69 -6.33
N PHE A 101 -11.49 -0.75 -5.17
CA PHE A 101 -12.35 0.31 -4.63
C PHE A 101 -12.04 0.52 -3.15
N GLY A 102 -12.33 1.73 -2.67
CA GLY A 102 -12.26 2.06 -1.25
C GLY A 102 -13.35 3.08 -0.92
N ASP A 103 -14.12 2.79 0.12
CA ASP A 103 -15.26 3.62 0.54
C ASP A 103 -14.94 4.31 1.87
N ILE A 104 -15.21 5.62 1.92
CA ILE A 104 -15.11 6.40 3.16
C ILE A 104 -16.52 6.65 3.67
N HIS A 105 -16.77 6.14 4.88
CA HIS A 105 -18.03 6.35 5.56
C HIS A 105 -17.85 7.42 6.64
N LEU A 106 -18.73 8.41 6.63
CA LEU A 106 -18.81 9.43 7.66
C LEU A 106 -20.21 9.38 8.30
N ALA A 107 -20.24 9.43 9.63
CA ALA A 107 -21.48 9.51 10.40
C ALA A 107 -21.29 10.49 11.55
N PRO A 108 -22.32 11.31 11.87
CA PRO A 108 -22.27 12.12 13.07
C PRO A 108 -22.25 11.22 14.31
N PHE A 109 -21.50 11.63 15.33
CA PHE A 109 -21.51 11.00 16.65
C PHE A 109 -21.54 12.07 17.73
N SER A 110 -21.98 11.70 18.93
CA SER A 110 -21.92 12.54 20.13
C SER A 110 -21.19 11.76 21.21
N ASP A 111 -20.12 12.35 21.73
CA ASP A 111 -19.32 11.82 22.82
C ASP A 111 -18.90 12.99 23.72
N GLU A 112 -19.66 13.19 24.80
CA GLU A 112 -19.42 14.28 25.74
C GLU A 112 -18.08 14.12 26.47
N GLN A 113 -17.67 12.88 26.75
CA GLN A 113 -16.41 12.62 27.45
C GLN A 113 -15.22 13.00 26.59
N LEU A 114 -15.19 12.57 25.33
CA LEU A 114 -14.13 12.94 24.38
C LEU A 114 -14.08 14.46 24.16
N TYR A 115 -15.24 15.10 24.03
CA TYR A 115 -15.33 16.55 23.89
C TYR A 115 -14.74 17.28 25.12
N MET A 116 -15.15 16.86 26.33
CA MET A 116 -14.68 17.46 27.59
C MET A 116 -13.20 17.21 27.85
N GLU A 117 -12.65 16.08 27.43
CA GLU A 117 -11.21 15.80 27.51
C GLU A 117 -10.39 16.85 26.74
N HIS A 118 -10.74 17.08 25.47
CA HIS A 118 -10.06 18.08 24.65
C HIS A 118 -10.25 19.50 25.18
N HIS A 119 -11.44 19.85 25.66
CA HIS A 119 -11.72 21.14 26.31
C HIS A 119 -10.86 21.35 27.56
N SER A 120 -10.76 20.34 28.44
CA SER A 120 -9.94 20.41 29.65
C SER A 120 -8.45 20.57 29.36
N ARG A 121 -7.94 19.95 28.28
CA ARG A 121 -6.54 20.10 27.85
C ARG A 121 -6.23 21.52 27.36
N ALA A 122 -7.19 22.16 26.70
CA ALA A 122 -7.04 23.54 26.22
C ALA A 122 -6.98 24.54 27.38
N ASN A 123 -7.77 24.34 28.45
CA ASN A 123 -7.81 25.21 29.63
C ASN A 123 -6.50 25.30 30.44
N PHE A 124 -5.48 24.51 30.10
CA PHE A 124 -4.16 24.61 30.72
C PHE A 124 -3.44 25.92 30.34
N TRP A 125 -3.65 26.41 29.12
CA TRP A 125 -3.07 27.65 28.60
C TRP A 125 -4.05 28.82 28.70
#